data_AF-A0A7G5LPH0-F1
#
_entry.id   AF-A0A7G5LPH0-F1
#
_cell.length_a   1.000
_cell.length_b   1.000
_cell.length_c   1.000
_cell.angle_alpha   90.00
_cell.angle_beta   90.00
_cell.angle_gamma   90.00
#
_symmetry.space_group_name_H-M   'P 1'
#
loop_
_entity.id
_entity.type
_entity.pdbx_description
1 polymer ?
#
loop_
_entity_poly.entity_id
_entity_poly.type
_entity_poly.pdbx_seq_one_letter_code
_entity_poly.pdbx_strand_id
1 'polypeptide(L)'
;MKYPIFGNEVPNMSAHQASNLIREMVALQEVTSGTKEAAIGALAQQYDLTPSQITHFYKRRAKSCDVSLFARIQLAYLDKCAHLALRLQHTIETHGALGSDAFDEDLLARASALVAEAHAKKASAQKRPLK
;
A
#
# COMPACT_ATOMS: atom_id res chain seq x y z
N MET A 1 -12.22 -11.06 -27.18
CA MET A 1 -12.85 -11.88 -26.12
C MET A 1 -13.36 -10.93 -25.04
N LYS A 2 -14.68 -10.65 -25.02
CA LYS A 2 -15.33 -9.81 -23.99
C LYS A 2 -15.65 -10.72 -22.80
N TYR A 3 -15.12 -10.39 -21.62
CA TYR A 3 -15.47 -11.09 -20.38
C TYR A 3 -16.85 -10.61 -19.90
N PRO A 4 -17.71 -11.50 -19.37
CA PRO A 4 -19.02 -11.11 -18.86
C PRO A 4 -18.87 -10.23 -17.61
N ILE A 5 -19.62 -9.14 -17.60
CA ILE A 5 -19.73 -8.16 -16.51
C ILE A 5 -20.57 -8.82 -15.42
N PHE A 6 -19.93 -9.31 -14.36
CA PHE A 6 -20.65 -9.75 -13.16
C PHE A 6 -21.01 -8.49 -12.35
N GLY A 7 -22.32 -8.28 -12.18
CA GLY A 7 -22.89 -7.10 -11.54
C GLY A 7 -22.40 -6.89 -10.11
N ASN A 8 -21.45 -5.97 -9.97
CA ASN A 8 -21.31 -4.97 -8.90
C ASN A 8 -20.10 -4.08 -9.20
N GLU A 9 -20.02 -3.59 -10.45
CA GLU A 9 -18.92 -2.72 -10.87
C GLU A 9 -19.10 -1.32 -10.27
N VAL A 10 -18.55 -1.14 -9.07
CA VAL A 10 -18.11 0.19 -8.63
C VAL A 10 -17.11 0.68 -9.70
N PRO A 11 -17.26 1.87 -10.30
CA PRO A 11 -16.57 2.26 -11.54
C PRO A 11 -15.02 2.26 -11.53
N ASN A 12 -14.36 1.82 -10.46
CA ASN A 12 -12.91 1.83 -10.27
C ASN A 12 -12.40 0.62 -9.46
N MET A 13 -13.11 -0.52 -9.44
CA MET A 13 -12.67 -1.75 -8.78
C MET A 13 -12.36 -2.83 -9.83
N SER A 14 -11.12 -2.86 -10.31
CA SER A 14 -10.68 -3.91 -11.24
C SER A 14 -9.60 -4.79 -10.62
N ALA A 15 -9.61 -6.08 -10.98
CA ALA A 15 -8.53 -7.01 -10.67
C ALA A 15 -7.16 -6.50 -11.17
N HIS A 16 -7.19 -5.72 -12.26
CA HIS A 16 -6.01 -5.04 -12.79
C HIS A 16 -5.43 -4.00 -11.82
N GLN A 17 -6.27 -3.13 -11.24
CA GLN A 17 -5.85 -2.16 -10.24
C GLN A 17 -5.32 -2.86 -8.97
N ALA A 18 -6.00 -3.90 -8.49
CA ALA A 18 -5.53 -4.69 -7.35
C ALA A 18 -4.14 -5.30 -7.60
N SER A 19 -3.93 -5.83 -8.81
CA SER A 19 -2.63 -6.33 -9.25
C SER A 19 -1.55 -5.26 -9.28
N ASN A 20 -1.86 -4.04 -9.71
CA ASN A 20 -0.89 -2.96 -9.75
C ASN A 20 -0.49 -2.53 -8.33
N LEU A 21 -1.47 -2.34 -7.43
CA LEU A 21 -1.21 -2.02 -6.02
C LEU A 21 -0.32 -3.08 -5.35
N ILE A 22 -0.63 -4.36 -5.53
CA ILE A 22 0.20 -5.45 -4.98
C ILE A 22 1.60 -5.44 -5.57
N ARG A 23 1.77 -5.20 -6.88
CA ARG A 23 3.11 -5.15 -7.49
C ARG A 23 3.95 -4.01 -6.92
N GLU A 24 3.34 -2.84 -6.72
CA GLU A 24 4.00 -1.70 -6.09
C GLU A 24 4.37 -2.01 -4.64
N MET A 25 3.46 -2.59 -3.83
CA MET A 25 3.77 -3.00 -2.46
C MET A 25 4.93 -3.99 -2.40
N VAL A 26 4.94 -5.00 -3.29
CA VAL A 26 6.01 -5.99 -3.36
C VAL A 26 7.33 -5.32 -3.75
N ALA A 27 7.32 -4.42 -4.74
CA ALA A 27 8.53 -3.70 -5.14
C ALA A 27 9.10 -2.85 -4.00
N LEU A 28 8.25 -2.12 -3.26
CA LEU A 28 8.65 -1.34 -2.09
C LEU A 28 9.19 -2.21 -0.97
N GLN A 29 8.57 -3.37 -0.73
CA GLN A 29 9.03 -4.30 0.30
C GLN A 29 10.33 -5.02 -0.11
N GLU A 30 10.50 -5.34 -1.39
CA GLU A 30 11.70 -6.00 -1.94
C GLU A 30 12.96 -5.17 -1.67
N VAL A 31 12.88 -3.84 -1.77
CA VAL A 31 13.98 -2.93 -1.41
C VAL A 31 14.44 -3.13 0.04
N THR A 32 13.53 -3.47 0.95
CA THR A 32 13.85 -3.68 2.38
C THR A 32 14.23 -5.14 2.67
N SER A 33 13.54 -6.11 2.05
CA SER A 33 13.70 -7.54 2.34
C SER A 33 14.78 -8.24 1.51
N GLY A 34 15.30 -7.59 0.46
CA GLY A 34 16.37 -8.11 -0.40
C GLY A 34 15.93 -9.18 -1.42
N THR A 35 14.83 -9.90 -1.18
CA THR A 35 14.27 -10.86 -2.14
C THR A 35 12.75 -10.77 -2.24
N LYS A 36 12.20 -11.18 -3.40
CA LYS A 36 10.75 -11.20 -3.66
C LYS A 36 9.98 -12.13 -2.74
N GLU A 37 10.52 -13.31 -2.47
CA GLU A 37 9.85 -14.30 -1.63
C GLU A 37 9.76 -13.82 -0.18
N ALA A 38 10.84 -13.24 0.34
CA ALA A 38 10.84 -12.61 1.65
C ALA A 38 9.88 -11.41 1.70
N ALA A 39 9.81 -10.61 0.63
CA ALA A 39 8.87 -9.50 0.54
C ALA A 39 7.41 -9.94 0.56
N ILE A 40 7.06 -10.99 -0.20
CA ILE A 40 5.72 -11.57 -0.21
C ILE A 40 5.35 -12.15 1.16
N GLY A 41 6.29 -12.86 1.81
CA GLY A 41 6.10 -13.40 3.15
C GLY A 41 5.85 -12.31 4.20
N ALA A 42 6.65 -11.24 4.18
CA ALA A 42 6.49 -10.11 5.08
C ALA A 42 5.14 -9.39 4.89
N LEU A 43 4.74 -9.14 3.63
CA LEU A 43 3.45 -8.52 3.33
C LEU A 43 2.27 -9.40 3.75
N ALA A 44 2.39 -10.72 3.59
CA ALA A 44 1.35 -11.67 4.02
C ALA A 44 1.14 -11.62 5.53
N GLN A 45 2.23 -11.60 6.31
CA GLN A 45 2.16 -11.52 7.77
C GLN A 45 1.60 -10.17 8.26
N GLN A 46 1.88 -9.07 7.54
CA GLN A 46 1.47 -7.72 7.97
C GLN A 46 0.01 -7.39 7.64
N TYR A 47 -0.54 -7.91 6.53
CA TYR A 47 -1.76 -7.36 5.94
C TYR A 47 -2.95 -8.34 5.85
N ASP A 48 -2.91 -9.45 6.58
CA ASP A 48 -3.96 -10.50 6.54
C ASP A 48 -4.29 -10.95 5.10
N LEU A 49 -3.24 -11.09 4.30
CA LEU A 49 -3.28 -11.60 2.94
C LEU A 49 -2.47 -12.88 2.88
N THR A 50 -2.95 -13.88 2.15
CA THR A 50 -2.16 -15.11 1.97
C THR A 50 -1.02 -14.89 0.96
N PRO A 51 0.14 -15.55 1.10
CA PRO A 51 1.22 -15.50 0.11
C PRO A 51 0.75 -15.90 -1.30
N SER A 52 -0.20 -16.83 -1.37
CA SER A 52 -0.81 -17.27 -2.63
C SER A 52 -1.62 -16.16 -3.30
N GLN A 53 -2.47 -15.44 -2.55
CA GLN A 53 -3.22 -14.29 -3.06
C GLN A 53 -2.26 -13.21 -3.60
N ILE A 54 -1.24 -12.84 -2.82
CA ILE A 54 -0.26 -11.84 -3.23
C ILE A 54 0.44 -12.29 -4.51
N THR A 55 0.89 -13.53 -4.59
CA THR A 55 1.55 -14.09 -5.78
C THR A 55 0.62 -14.11 -6.99
N HIS A 56 -0.65 -14.45 -6.79
CA HIS A 56 -1.65 -14.54 -7.85
C HIS A 56 -1.94 -13.17 -8.49
N PHE A 57 -2.07 -12.13 -7.67
CA PHE A 57 -2.22 -10.75 -8.14
C PHE A 57 -0.92 -10.19 -8.71
N TYR A 58 0.24 -10.48 -8.09
CA TYR A 58 1.55 -10.06 -8.56
C TYR A 58 1.84 -10.58 -9.98
N LYS A 59 1.52 -11.85 -10.24
CA LYS A 59 1.66 -12.50 -11.55
C LYS A 59 0.55 -12.13 -12.55
N ARG A 60 -0.38 -11.23 -12.19
CA ARG A 60 -1.55 -10.84 -13.01
C ARG A 60 -2.41 -12.02 -13.47
N ARG A 61 -2.49 -13.07 -12.66
CA ARG A 61 -3.30 -14.26 -12.98
C ARG A 61 -4.76 -14.13 -12.49
N ALA A 62 -5.03 -13.17 -11.60
CA ALA A 62 -6.37 -12.87 -11.13
C ALA A 62 -7.24 -12.26 -12.23
N LYS A 63 -8.31 -12.98 -12.61
CA LYS A 63 -9.31 -12.51 -13.58
C LYS A 63 -10.40 -11.66 -12.95
N SER A 64 -10.68 -11.90 -11.67
CA SER A 64 -11.65 -11.17 -10.86
C SER A 64 -11.03 -10.85 -9.49
N CYS A 65 -11.57 -9.82 -8.85
CA CYS A 65 -11.22 -9.44 -7.48
C CYS A 65 -12.53 -9.18 -6.75
N ASP A 66 -12.73 -9.86 -5.63
CA ASP A 66 -13.88 -9.60 -4.76
C ASP A 66 -13.77 -8.20 -4.15
N VAL A 67 -14.91 -7.54 -3.93
CA VAL A 67 -14.98 -6.18 -3.38
C VAL A 67 -14.30 -6.09 -2.01
N SER A 68 -14.51 -7.09 -1.15
CA SER A 68 -13.92 -7.14 0.19
C SER A 68 -12.41 -7.36 0.11
N LEU A 69 -11.95 -8.15 -0.86
CA LEU A 69 -10.53 -8.37 -1.10
C LEU A 69 -9.86 -7.11 -1.68
N PHE A 70 -10.50 -6.42 -2.61
CA PHE A 70 -10.01 -5.17 -3.16
C PHE A 70 -9.86 -4.10 -2.07
N ALA A 71 -10.87 -3.95 -1.20
CA ALA A 71 -10.81 -3.02 -0.08
C ALA A 71 -9.65 -3.33 0.87
N ARG A 72 -9.41 -4.61 1.20
CA ARG A 72 -8.24 -5.02 2.01
C ARG A 72 -6.91 -4.68 1.35
N ILE A 73 -6.78 -4.93 0.04
CA ILE A 73 -5.57 -4.60 -0.72
C ILE A 73 -5.33 -3.08 -0.73
N GLN A 74 -6.38 -2.28 -0.94
CA GLN A 74 -6.27 -0.82 -0.89
C GLN A 74 -5.85 -0.32 0.50
N LEU A 75 -6.46 -0.84 1.56
CA LEU A 75 -6.11 -0.47 2.93
C LEU A 75 -4.67 -0.87 3.26
N ALA A 76 -4.24 -2.05 2.84
CA ALA A 76 -2.88 -2.53 3.01
C ALA A 76 -1.85 -1.65 2.27
N TYR A 77 -2.17 -1.23 1.04
CA TYR A 77 -1.33 -0.30 0.27
C TYR A 77 -1.18 1.04 0.98
N LEU A 78 -2.29 1.65 1.40
CA LEU A 78 -2.27 2.94 2.08
C LEU A 78 -1.52 2.89 3.41
N ASP A 79 -1.71 1.81 4.16
CA ASP A 79 -0.98 1.56 5.40
C ASP A 79 0.53 1.41 5.16
N LYS A 80 0.92 0.71 4.08
CA LYS A 80 2.32 0.59 3.69
C LYS A 80 2.94 1.96 3.38
N CYS A 81 2.22 2.80 2.63
CA CYS A 81 2.66 4.16 2.35
C CYS A 81 2.82 4.99 3.63
N ALA A 82 1.88 4.88 4.58
CA ALA A 82 1.96 5.56 5.87
C ALA A 82 3.19 5.12 6.68
N HIS A 83 3.46 3.81 6.74
CA HIS A 83 4.66 3.30 7.41
C HIS A 83 5.98 3.78 6.78
N LEU A 84 6.04 3.87 5.45
CA LEU A 84 7.21 4.41 4.75
C LEU A 84 7.40 5.89 5.06
N ALA A 85 6.32 6.68 5.06
CA ALA A 85 6.36 8.09 5.40
C ALA A 85 6.77 8.33 6.86
N LEU A 86 6.27 7.53 7.81
CA LEU A 86 6.69 7.56 9.21
C LEU A 86 8.17 7.21 9.39
N ARG A 87 8.66 6.20 8.66
CA ARG A 87 10.09 5.84 8.70
C ARG A 87 10.96 6.95 8.15
N LEU A 88 10.52 7.62 7.09
CA LEU A 88 11.22 8.79 6.54
C LEU A 88 11.23 9.96 7.54
N GLN A 89 10.07 10.27 8.14
CA GLN A 89 9.95 11.30 9.16
C GLN A 89 10.91 11.04 10.33
N HIS A 90 10.90 9.83 10.89
CA HIS A 90 11.79 9.45 11.98
C HIS A 90 13.27 9.56 11.61
N THR A 91 13.61 9.23 10.36
CA THR A 91 14.98 9.37 9.84
C THR A 91 15.38 10.85 9.81
N ILE A 92 14.51 11.74 9.31
CA ILE A 92 14.76 13.19 9.29
C ILE A 92 14.92 13.73 10.72
N GLU A 93 14.05 13.34 11.64
CA GLU A 93 14.12 13.74 13.06
C GLU A 93 15.45 13.30 13.71
N THR A 94 15.88 12.06 13.46
CA THR A 94 17.13 11.53 13.99
C THR A 94 18.34 12.28 13.42
N HIS A 95 18.35 12.57 12.12
CA HIS A 95 19.42 13.35 11.49
C HIS A 95 19.47 14.80 11.96
N GLY A 96 18.31 15.40 12.30
CA GLY A 96 18.24 16.70 12.95
C GLY A 96 18.80 16.71 14.36
N ALA A 97 18.45 15.70 15.16
CA ALA A 97 18.93 15.54 16.53
C ALA A 97 20.44 15.30 16.63
N LEU A 98 21.07 14.81 15.56
CA LEU A 98 22.52 14.60 15.45
C LEU A 98 23.31 15.89 15.14
N GLY A 99 22.65 17.06 15.09
CA GLY A 99 23.32 18.36 14.96
C GLY A 99 23.84 18.67 13.56
N SER A 100 23.23 18.07 12.52
CA SER A 100 23.51 18.43 11.14
C SER A 100 22.97 19.84 10.85
N ASP A 101 23.83 20.75 10.37
CA ASP A 101 23.43 22.06 9.79
C ASP A 101 22.44 21.91 8.61
N ALA A 102 22.23 20.69 8.12
CA ALA A 102 21.25 20.33 7.10
C ALA A 102 19.95 19.76 7.69
N PHE A 103 19.56 20.14 8.92
CA PHE A 103 18.21 19.87 9.39
C PHE A 103 17.22 20.75 8.63
N ASP A 104 16.49 20.12 7.72
CA ASP A 104 15.51 20.78 6.87
C ASP A 104 14.12 20.66 7.52
N GLU A 105 13.75 21.68 8.30
CA GLU A 105 12.42 21.77 8.94
C GLU A 105 11.28 21.73 7.92
N ASP A 106 11.47 22.31 6.73
CA ASP A 106 10.48 22.29 5.65
C ASP A 106 10.27 20.87 5.12
N LEU A 107 11.35 20.09 5.00
CA LEU A 107 11.28 18.69 4.61
C LEU A 107 10.53 17.85 5.66
N LEU A 108 10.74 18.11 6.95
CA LEU A 108 10.01 17.46 8.03
C LEU A 108 8.51 17.79 7.98
N ALA A 109 8.15 19.07 7.80
CA ALA A 109 6.77 19.51 7.69
C ALA A 109 6.05 18.84 6.50
N ARG A 110 6.73 18.72 5.36
CA ARG A 110 6.20 18.02 4.17
C ARG A 110 6.02 16.53 4.41
N ALA A 111 6.96 15.88 5.09
CA ALA A 111 6.85 14.46 5.45
C ALA A 111 5.64 14.23 6.39
N SER A 112 5.47 15.09 7.39
CA SER A 112 4.32 15.03 8.31
C SER A 112 2.98 15.22 7.57
N ALA A 113 2.91 16.17 6.64
CA ALA A 113 1.72 16.38 5.82
C ALA A 113 1.37 15.15 4.96
N LEU A 114 2.39 14.48 4.38
CA LEU A 114 2.20 13.24 3.62
C LEU A 114 1.67 12.09 4.49
N VAL A 115 2.17 11.95 5.72
CA VAL A 115 1.64 10.98 6.70
C VAL A 115 0.17 11.26 6.98
N ALA A 116 -0.17 12.52 7.29
CA ALA A 116 -1.55 12.93 7.57
C ALA A 116 -2.49 12.67 6.39
N GLU A 117 -2.06 12.97 5.17
CA GLU A 117 -2.83 12.72 3.95
C GLU A 117 -3.07 11.21 3.72
N ALA A 118 -2.04 10.38 3.92
CA ALA A 118 -2.17 8.93 3.80
C ALA A 118 -3.17 8.35 4.82
N HIS A 119 -3.13 8.81 6.07
CA HIS A 119 -4.10 8.42 7.10
C HIS A 119 -5.51 8.92 6.78
N ALA A 120 -5.67 10.15 6.27
CA ALA A 120 -6.96 10.69 5.87
C ALA A 120 -7.59 9.89 4.72
N LYS A 121 -6.77 9.50 3.73
CA LYS A 121 -7.20 8.62 2.62
C LYS A 121 -7.57 7.21 3.11
N LYS A 122 -6.82 6.65 4.07
CA LYS A 122 -7.15 5.37 4.70
C LYS A 122 -8.48 5.46 5.45
N ALA A 123 -8.70 6.51 6.23
CA ALA A 123 -9.92 6.73 6.99
C ALA A 123 -11.14 6.94 6.07
N SER A 124 -10.99 7.64 4.94
CA SER A 124 -12.08 7.81 3.98
C SER A 124 -12.39 6.53 3.20
N ALA A 125 -11.38 5.71 2.89
CA ALA A 125 -11.57 4.38 2.32
C ALA A 125 -12.31 3.43 3.27
N GLN A 126 -12.04 3.52 4.58
CA GLN A 126 -12.72 2.73 5.61
C GLN A 126 -14.15 3.19 5.88
N LYS A 127 -14.43 4.50 5.73
CA LYS A 127 -15.74 5.10 5.97
C LYS A 127 -16.73 4.95 4.82
N ARG A 128 -16.32 4.51 3.62
CA ARG A 128 -17.22 4.31 2.49
C ARG A 128 -17.95 2.97 2.67
N PRO A 129 -19.17 2.92 3.22
CA PRO A 129 -19.88 1.66 3.32
C PRO A 129 -20.33 1.33 1.90
N LEU A 130 -20.10 0.08 1.50
CA LEU A 130 -20.67 -0.47 0.27
C LEU A 130 -22.20 -0.39 0.41
N LYS A 131 -22.80 0.54 -0.32
CA LYS A 131 -24.25 0.59 -0.58
C LYS A 131 -24.57 -0.31 -1.76
#